data_AF-X6CQ19-F1
#
_entry.id   AF-X6CQ19-F1
#
_cell.length_a   1.000
_cell.length_b   1.000
_cell.length_c   1.000
_cell.angle_alpha   90.00
_cell.angle_beta   90.00
_cell.angle_gamma   90.00
#
_symmetry.space_group_name_H-M   'P 1'
#
loop_
_entity.id
_entity.type
_entity.pdbx_description
1 polymer ?
#
loop_
_entity_poly.entity_id
_entity_poly.type
_entity_poly.pdbx_seq_one_letter_code
_entity_poly.pdbx_strand_id
1 'polypeptide(L)'
;MMHEIRALDPKPGNRFQSGASESIIPDVWVTPSPQGGWQIELDPATLPKLLINQSYYAEVSRQTAQNSKDQAFLDECLQNANWLIRSLDQRAKTIVKVAAEIVRQQDAFLEHGVAHLRPLNLRTVADAIGVHESTVSRVTSNKYMLTPRGVFELKYFFTVAIASCQGGDAHSAEAVRHRIKAIIAAESPGDVLSDEDIAVRLKETGIDVARRTVTKYREAMNIPSSVQRRREMRLCF
;
A
#
# COMPACT_ATOMS: atom_id res chain seq x y z
N MET A 1 -21.35 -17.63 -39.43
CA MET A 1 -21.33 -16.25 -38.88
C MET A 1 -20.79 -16.15 -37.44
N MET A 2 -21.49 -16.57 -36.38
CA MET A 2 -20.99 -16.34 -34.99
C MET A 2 -19.76 -17.20 -34.61
N HIS A 3 -19.64 -18.39 -35.20
CA HIS A 3 -18.47 -19.26 -35.07
C HIS A 3 -17.21 -18.65 -35.70
N GLU A 4 -17.33 -17.97 -36.85
CA GLU A 4 -16.22 -17.31 -37.54
C GLU A 4 -15.71 -16.11 -36.72
N ILE A 5 -16.61 -15.34 -36.09
CA ILE A 5 -16.23 -14.21 -35.24
C ILE A 5 -15.48 -14.68 -33.98
N ARG A 6 -15.86 -15.82 -33.39
CA ARG A 6 -15.15 -16.41 -32.22
C ARG A 6 -13.80 -17.03 -32.58
N ALA A 7 -13.58 -17.38 -33.85
CA ALA A 7 -12.30 -17.91 -34.33
C ALA A 7 -11.24 -16.81 -34.53
N LEU A 8 -11.65 -15.53 -34.55
CA LEU A 8 -10.73 -14.40 -34.62
C LEU A 8 -10.12 -14.13 -33.25
N ASP A 9 -8.80 -13.99 -33.20
CA ASP A 9 -8.11 -13.51 -32.01
C ASP A 9 -8.47 -12.03 -31.79
N PRO A 10 -9.09 -11.66 -30.66
CA PRO A 10 -9.43 -10.26 -30.39
C PRO A 10 -8.20 -9.39 -30.08
N LYS A 11 -7.05 -9.99 -29.76
CA LYS A 11 -5.81 -9.27 -29.41
C LYS A 11 -4.56 -9.97 -29.98
N PRO A 12 -4.43 -10.07 -31.32
CA PRO A 12 -3.28 -10.74 -31.96
C PRO A 12 -1.95 -10.04 -31.62
N GLY A 13 -2.00 -8.75 -31.27
CA GLY A 13 -0.86 -7.94 -30.82
C GLY A 13 -0.22 -8.39 -29.50
N ASN A 14 -0.94 -9.11 -28.63
CA ASN A 14 -0.38 -9.62 -27.36
C ASN A 14 0.80 -10.57 -27.59
N ARG A 15 0.82 -11.27 -28.73
CA ARG A 15 1.92 -12.18 -29.12
C ARG A 15 3.23 -11.44 -29.39
N PHE A 16 3.16 -10.15 -29.69
CA PHE A 16 4.31 -9.28 -29.94
C PHE A 16 4.64 -8.40 -28.72
N GLN A 17 3.95 -8.61 -27.59
CA GLN A 17 4.25 -7.90 -26.36
C GLN A 17 5.55 -8.45 -25.76
N SER A 18 6.67 -7.92 -26.22
CA SER A 18 7.99 -8.15 -25.64
C SER A 18 8.27 -7.08 -24.60
N GLY A 19 7.92 -7.37 -23.35
CA GLY A 19 8.29 -6.59 -22.17
C GLY A 19 8.30 -7.51 -20.97
N ALA A 20 9.39 -7.48 -20.19
CA ALA A 20 9.36 -8.14 -18.89
C ALA A 20 8.25 -7.50 -18.06
N SER A 21 7.40 -8.30 -17.41
CA SER A 21 6.42 -7.76 -16.46
C SER A 21 7.19 -6.97 -15.41
N GLU A 22 6.86 -5.69 -15.25
CA GLU A 22 7.42 -4.89 -14.16
C GLU A 22 6.97 -5.51 -12.84
N SER A 23 7.92 -6.13 -12.15
CA SER A 23 7.69 -6.70 -10.83
C SER A 23 8.03 -5.62 -9.80
N ILE A 24 7.09 -5.35 -8.91
CA ILE A 24 7.32 -4.44 -7.79
C ILE A 24 8.22 -5.18 -6.80
N ILE A 25 9.42 -4.66 -6.59
CA ILE A 25 10.34 -5.15 -5.57
C ILE A 25 9.91 -4.53 -4.22
N PRO A 26 9.47 -5.33 -3.25
CA PRO A 26 9.05 -4.83 -1.95
C PRO A 26 10.26 -4.37 -1.13
N ASP A 27 10.14 -3.20 -0.48
CA ASP A 27 11.17 -2.71 0.45
C ASP A 27 11.11 -3.43 1.80
N VAL A 28 9.89 -3.77 2.25
CA VAL A 28 9.64 -4.38 3.57
C VAL A 28 8.98 -5.76 3.41
N TRP A 29 9.40 -6.72 4.21
CA TRP A 29 8.86 -8.07 4.27
C TRP A 29 8.19 -8.28 5.62
N VAL A 30 6.94 -8.75 5.59
CA VAL A 30 6.16 -9.09 6.78
C VAL A 30 5.80 -10.56 6.73
N THR A 31 6.35 -11.31 7.67
CA THR A 31 6.15 -12.76 7.79
C THR A 31 5.61 -13.10 9.19
N PRO A 32 4.79 -14.16 9.31
CA PRO A 32 4.36 -14.63 10.63
C PRO A 32 5.57 -15.18 11.39
N SER A 33 5.74 -14.74 12.64
CA SER A 33 6.81 -15.21 13.51
C SER A 33 6.48 -16.60 14.06
N PRO A 34 7.46 -17.52 14.14
CA PRO A 34 7.27 -18.85 14.76
C PRO A 34 6.84 -18.79 16.24
N GLN A 35 7.13 -17.68 16.93
CA GLN A 35 6.80 -17.49 18.36
C GLN A 35 5.46 -16.77 18.58
N GLY A 36 4.71 -16.50 17.50
CA GLY A 36 3.54 -15.64 17.52
C GLY A 36 3.87 -14.18 17.20
N GLY A 37 2.93 -13.49 16.53
CA GLY A 37 3.11 -12.12 16.05
C GLY A 37 3.74 -12.03 14.66
N TRP A 38 4.17 -10.82 14.30
CA TRP A 38 4.67 -10.50 12.96
C TRP A 38 6.16 -10.12 13.00
N GLN A 39 6.95 -10.76 12.16
CA GLN A 39 8.35 -10.42 11.91
C GLN A 39 8.41 -9.47 10.72
N ILE A 40 9.14 -8.37 10.89
CA ILE A 40 9.25 -7.31 9.90
C ILE A 40 10.72 -7.12 9.57
N GLU A 41 11.06 -7.32 8.31
CA GLU A 41 12.42 -7.20 7.80
C GLU A 41 12.45 -6.20 6.65
N LEU A 42 13.54 -5.43 6.57
CA LEU A 42 13.79 -4.54 5.45
C LEU A 42 14.74 -5.27 4.49
N ASP A 43 14.44 -5.24 3.20
CA ASP A 43 15.30 -5.88 2.21
C ASP A 43 16.61 -5.07 2.05
N PRO A 44 17.77 -5.63 2.46
CA PRO A 44 19.05 -4.94 2.31
C PRO A 44 19.46 -4.73 0.84
N ALA A 45 18.85 -5.44 -0.12
CA ALA A 45 19.08 -5.22 -1.55
C ALA A 45 18.48 -3.91 -2.05
N THR A 46 17.42 -3.41 -1.38
CA THR A 46 16.81 -2.11 -1.71
C THR A 46 17.56 -0.94 -1.10
N LEU A 47 18.46 -1.19 -0.13
CA LEU A 47 19.25 -0.17 0.52
C LEU A 47 20.59 0.06 -0.20
N PRO A 48 20.93 1.32 -0.54
CA PRO A 48 22.25 1.63 -1.09
C PRO A 48 23.33 1.41 -0.03
N LYS A 49 24.31 0.56 -0.32
CA LYS A 49 25.49 0.35 0.52
C LYS A 49 26.51 1.45 0.22
N LEU A 50 26.59 2.44 1.10
CA LEU A 50 27.60 3.51 0.99
C LEU A 50 28.81 3.19 1.88
N LEU A 51 30.00 3.31 1.31
CA LEU A 51 31.27 3.20 2.02
C LEU A 51 32.08 4.48 1.77
N ILE A 52 32.61 5.06 2.84
CA ILE A 52 33.56 6.18 2.73
C ILE A 52 34.93 5.60 2.43
N ASN A 53 35.58 6.08 1.37
CA ASN A 53 36.97 5.75 1.10
C ASN A 53 37.91 6.52 2.04
N GLN A 54 38.18 5.94 3.21
CA GLN A 54 39.05 6.53 4.22
C GLN A 54 40.52 6.57 3.77
N SER A 55 40.95 5.63 2.94
CA SER A 55 42.31 5.55 2.40
C SER A 55 42.62 6.76 1.53
N TYR A 56 41.69 7.11 0.63
CA TYR A 56 41.81 8.29 -0.23
C TYR A 56 41.85 9.58 0.59
N TYR A 57 40.96 9.73 1.58
CA TYR A 57 40.98 10.90 2.47
C TYR A 57 42.32 11.04 3.20
N ALA A 58 42.88 9.95 3.72
CA ALA A 58 44.17 9.96 4.41
C ALA A 58 45.35 10.30 3.48
N GLU A 59 45.33 9.83 2.23
CA GLU A 59 46.34 10.15 1.22
C GLU A 59 46.33 11.64 0.87
N VAL A 60 45.15 12.19 0.55
CA VAL A 60 44.99 13.59 0.16
C VAL A 60 45.27 14.54 1.34
N SER A 61 44.83 14.19 2.55
CA SER A 61 45.10 14.99 3.75
C SER A 61 46.60 15.07 4.07
N ARG A 62 47.39 14.01 3.80
CA ARG A 62 48.85 14.04 3.96
C ARG A 62 49.57 14.93 2.95
N GLN A 63 49.01 15.08 1.75
CA GLN A 63 49.56 15.93 0.69
C GLN A 63 49.15 17.41 0.85
N THR A 64 48.18 17.68 1.72
CA THR A 64 47.65 19.02 1.95
C THR A 64 48.36 19.69 3.13
N ALA A 65 48.73 20.97 2.99
CA ALA A 65 49.35 21.72 4.08
C ALA A 65 48.39 21.88 5.27
N GLN A 66 48.89 21.69 6.50
CA GLN A 66 48.10 21.90 7.71
C GLN A 66 47.60 23.36 7.78
N ASN A 67 46.33 23.55 8.16
CA ASN A 67 45.62 24.85 8.21
C ASN A 67 45.42 25.56 6.86
N SER A 68 45.46 24.84 5.73
CA SER A 68 45.07 25.41 4.44
C SER A 68 43.54 25.44 4.27
N LYS A 69 43.06 26.27 3.34
CA LYS A 69 41.65 26.25 2.89
C LYS A 69 41.24 24.88 2.34
N ASP A 70 42.19 24.14 1.76
CA ASP A 70 41.94 22.83 1.17
C ASP A 70 41.70 21.76 2.25
N GLN A 71 42.38 21.84 3.40
CA GLN A 71 42.14 20.93 4.53
C GLN A 71 40.73 21.15 5.11
N ALA A 72 40.29 22.41 5.24
CA ALA A 72 38.94 22.72 5.70
C ALA A 72 37.86 22.17 4.75
N PHE A 73 38.09 22.25 3.43
CA PHE A 73 37.20 21.67 2.43
C PHE A 73 37.11 20.14 2.54
N LEU A 74 38.25 19.46 2.73
CA LEU A 74 38.27 18.01 2.90
C LEU A 74 37.50 17.56 4.15
N ASP A 75 37.64 18.29 5.26
CA ASP A 75 36.92 18.02 6.50
C ASP A 75 35.41 18.22 6.33
N GLU A 76 34.99 19.26 5.60
CA GLU A 76 33.59 19.48 5.24
C GLU A 76 33.03 18.35 4.37
N CYS A 77 33.78 17.90 3.35
CA CYS A 77 33.38 16.76 2.53
C CYS A 77 33.21 15.47 3.36
N LEU A 78 34.12 15.23 4.32
CA LEU A 78 34.03 14.06 5.20
C LEU A 78 32.83 14.17 6.15
N GLN A 79 32.55 15.36 6.69
CA GLN A 79 31.36 15.60 7.51
C GLN A 79 30.07 15.38 6.72
N ASN A 80 30.00 15.90 5.49
CA ASN A 80 28.86 15.70 4.59
C ASN A 80 28.64 14.21 4.24
N ALA A 81 29.72 13.48 3.98
CA ALA A 81 29.64 12.03 3.73
C ALA A 81 29.14 11.25 4.96
N ASN A 82 29.65 11.56 6.15
CA ASN A 82 29.19 10.95 7.40
C ASN A 82 27.72 11.30 7.71
N TRP A 83 27.33 12.55 7.46
CA TRP A 83 25.95 13.00 7.63
C TRP A 83 24.99 12.25 6.69
N LEU A 84 25.39 12.03 5.44
CA LEU A 84 24.60 11.27 4.47
C LEU A 84 24.38 9.82 4.92
N ILE A 85 25.43 9.15 5.37
CA ILE A 85 25.34 7.76 5.87
C ILE A 85 24.41 7.68 7.08
N ARG A 86 24.57 8.58 8.05
CA ARG A 86 23.68 8.65 9.22
C ARG A 86 22.24 8.93 8.82
N SER A 87 22.01 9.80 7.85
CA SER A 87 20.68 10.13 7.36
C SER A 87 20.00 8.94 6.66
N LEU A 88 20.76 8.15 5.90
CA LEU A 88 20.24 6.92 5.28
C LEU A 88 19.91 5.84 6.31
N ASP A 89 20.77 5.63 7.30
CA ASP A 89 20.51 4.70 8.41
C ASP A 89 19.27 5.13 9.20
N GLN A 90 19.14 6.42 9.51
CA GLN A 90 17.96 6.95 10.18
C GLN A 90 16.68 6.76 9.35
N ARG A 91 16.77 6.93 8.03
CA ARG A 91 15.65 6.67 7.11
C ARG A 91 15.25 5.20 7.14
N ALA A 92 16.20 4.27 7.06
CA ALA A 92 15.94 2.84 7.11
C ALA A 92 15.26 2.44 8.44
N LYS A 93 15.79 2.93 9.57
CA LYS A 93 15.18 2.73 10.90
C LYS A 93 13.76 3.28 10.98
N THR A 94 13.52 4.45 10.40
CA THR A 94 12.19 5.08 10.40
C THR A 94 11.19 4.26 9.57
N ILE A 95 11.60 3.74 8.40
CA ILE A 95 10.76 2.85 7.58
C ILE A 95 10.34 1.62 8.37
N VAL A 96 11.29 0.95 9.04
CA VAL A 96 11.00 -0.25 9.84
C VAL A 96 10.06 0.07 11.00
N LYS A 97 10.27 1.19 11.70
CA LYS A 97 9.37 1.62 12.80
C LYS A 97 7.95 1.91 12.31
N VAL A 98 7.82 2.60 11.18
CA VAL A 98 6.52 2.91 10.57
C VAL A 98 5.82 1.62 10.12
N ALA A 99 6.54 0.73 9.44
CA ALA A 99 6.04 -0.57 9.04
C ALA A 99 5.56 -1.39 10.25
N ALA A 100 6.33 -1.41 11.33
CA ALA A 100 5.97 -2.14 12.55
C ALA A 100 4.70 -1.62 13.21
N GLU A 101 4.55 -0.29 13.30
CA GLU A 101 3.34 0.29 13.87
C GLU A 101 2.11 0.04 12.99
N ILE A 102 2.25 0.10 11.67
CA ILE A 102 1.17 -0.25 10.73
C ILE A 102 0.75 -1.71 10.93
N VAL A 103 1.71 -2.64 10.94
CA VAL A 103 1.45 -4.08 11.12
C VAL A 103 0.78 -4.37 12.46
N ARG A 104 1.21 -3.69 13.54
CA ARG A 104 0.63 -3.82 14.87
C ARG A 104 -0.84 -3.40 14.92
N GLN A 105 -1.21 -2.33 14.23
CA GLN A 105 -2.57 -1.81 14.18
C GLN A 105 -3.47 -2.59 13.21
N GLN A 106 -2.86 -3.23 12.20
CA GLN A 106 -3.51 -3.95 11.10
C GLN A 106 -3.33 -5.47 11.19
N ASP A 107 -3.19 -5.99 12.41
CA ASP A 107 -3.10 -7.44 12.68
C ASP A 107 -4.27 -8.21 12.06
N ALA A 108 -5.50 -7.71 12.25
CA ALA A 108 -6.72 -8.30 11.73
C ALA A 108 -6.75 -8.35 10.20
N PHE A 109 -6.16 -7.36 9.52
CA PHE A 109 -6.04 -7.36 8.06
C PHE A 109 -5.09 -8.46 7.57
N LEU A 110 -3.96 -8.66 8.25
CA LEU A 110 -2.97 -9.64 7.84
C LEU A 110 -3.51 -11.07 7.99
N GLU A 111 -4.30 -11.32 9.03
CA GLU A 111 -4.95 -12.62 9.27
C GLU A 111 -6.20 -12.82 8.40
N HIS A 112 -7.17 -11.91 8.48
CA HIS A 112 -8.51 -12.10 7.92
C HIS A 112 -8.73 -11.39 6.58
N GLY A 113 -7.81 -10.52 6.17
CA GLY A 113 -7.80 -9.85 4.86
C GLY A 113 -8.45 -8.47 4.83
N VAL A 114 -8.63 -7.96 3.61
CA VAL A 114 -9.11 -6.60 3.32
C VAL A 114 -10.44 -6.25 4.01
N ALA A 115 -11.29 -7.24 4.26
CA ALA A 115 -12.56 -7.05 4.96
C ALA A 115 -12.40 -6.54 6.40
N HIS A 116 -11.26 -6.81 7.03
CA HIS A 116 -10.93 -6.43 8.41
C HIS A 116 -9.89 -5.31 8.48
N LEU A 117 -9.71 -4.57 7.39
CA LEU A 117 -8.86 -3.38 7.39
C LEU A 117 -9.46 -2.34 8.35
N ARG A 118 -8.65 -1.92 9.33
CA ARG A 118 -9.03 -0.87 10.29
C ARG A 118 -8.61 0.50 9.75
N PRO A 119 -9.37 1.57 10.01
CA PRO A 119 -8.96 2.89 9.58
C PRO A 119 -7.78 3.37 10.40
N LEU A 120 -6.74 3.85 9.72
CA LEU A 120 -5.49 4.31 10.33
C LEU A 120 -5.16 5.72 9.83
N ASN A 121 -4.99 6.64 10.78
CA ASN A 121 -4.57 8.01 10.48
C ASN A 121 -3.05 8.15 10.57
N LEU A 122 -2.47 8.97 9.69
CA LEU A 122 -1.04 9.26 9.69
C LEU A 122 -0.59 9.87 11.03
N ARG A 123 -1.41 10.75 11.62
CA ARG A 123 -1.15 11.34 12.94
C ARG A 123 -0.99 10.31 14.04
N THR A 124 -1.83 9.28 14.08
CA THR A 124 -1.76 8.22 15.10
C THR A 124 -0.43 7.47 15.05
N VAL A 125 0.04 7.15 13.84
CA VAL A 125 1.34 6.49 13.63
C VAL A 125 2.50 7.45 13.94
N ALA A 126 2.36 8.72 13.57
CA ALA A 126 3.35 9.75 13.83
C ALA A 126 3.56 9.96 15.35
N ASP A 127 2.46 10.06 16.11
CA ASP A 127 2.47 10.22 17.57
C ASP A 127 3.07 9.00 18.27
N ALA A 128 2.79 7.78 17.78
CA ALA A 128 3.36 6.54 18.34
C ALA A 128 4.88 6.42 18.15
N ILE A 129 5.41 6.95 17.06
CA ILE A 129 6.86 6.84 16.71
C ILE A 129 7.63 8.09 17.16
N GLY A 130 6.95 9.18 17.52
CA GLY A 130 7.57 10.45 17.90
C GLY A 130 8.13 11.24 16.72
N VAL A 131 7.50 11.12 15.55
CA VAL A 131 7.86 11.87 14.33
C VAL A 131 6.70 12.74 13.87
N HIS A 132 6.97 13.70 12.98
CA HIS A 132 5.90 14.52 12.41
C HIS A 132 5.12 13.76 11.33
N GLU A 133 3.82 14.06 11.17
CA GLU A 133 2.95 13.47 10.16
C GLU A 133 3.52 13.56 8.74
N SER A 134 4.10 14.72 8.40
CA SER A 134 4.75 14.93 7.10
C SER A 134 5.93 14.00 6.86
N THR A 135 6.65 13.60 7.91
CA THR A 135 7.75 12.63 7.81
C THR A 135 7.18 11.24 7.51
N VAL A 136 6.11 10.81 8.20
CA VAL A 136 5.44 9.53 7.92
C VAL A 136 4.95 9.49 6.48
N SER A 137 4.21 10.52 6.04
CA SER A 137 3.67 10.62 4.68
C SER A 137 4.75 10.52 3.60
N ARG A 138 5.90 11.17 3.81
CA ARG A 138 7.05 11.09 2.90
C ARG A 138 7.71 9.72 2.91
N VAL A 139 7.87 9.12 4.09
CA VAL A 139 8.50 7.81 4.26
C VAL A 139 7.64 6.68 3.70
N THR A 140 6.32 6.80 3.69
CA THR A 140 5.41 5.76 3.19
C THR A 140 5.14 5.81 1.69
N SER A 141 5.47 6.93 1.04
CA SER A 141 5.21 7.13 -0.39
C SER A 141 6.21 6.33 -1.25
N ASN A 142 5.72 5.62 -2.28
CA ASN A 142 6.54 4.79 -3.17
C ASN A 142 7.37 3.73 -2.42
N LYS A 143 6.77 3.16 -1.37
CA LYS A 143 7.36 2.11 -0.55
C LYS A 143 6.38 0.96 -0.44
N TYR A 144 6.87 -0.23 -0.72
CA TYR A 144 6.04 -1.42 -0.81
C TYR A 144 6.41 -2.42 0.28
N MET A 145 5.39 -3.09 0.76
CA MET A 145 5.47 -4.11 1.79
C MET A 145 4.90 -5.41 1.23
N LEU A 146 5.69 -6.47 1.28
CA LEU A 146 5.21 -7.82 1.05
C LEU A 146 4.57 -8.35 2.32
N THR A 147 3.32 -8.76 2.21
CA THR A 147 2.54 -9.41 3.26
C THR A 147 2.19 -10.84 2.81
N PRO A 148 1.70 -11.72 3.71
CA PRO A 148 1.24 -13.06 3.31
C PRO A 148 0.11 -13.03 2.27
N ARG A 149 -0.57 -11.88 2.12
CA ARG A 149 -1.68 -11.69 1.19
C ARG A 149 -1.28 -11.03 -0.13
N GLY A 150 -0.01 -10.65 -0.28
CA GLY A 150 0.52 -9.98 -1.47
C GLY A 150 1.31 -8.71 -1.16
N VAL A 151 1.71 -8.01 -2.22
CA VAL A 151 2.46 -6.75 -2.14
C VAL A 151 1.49 -5.57 -2.06
N PHE A 152 1.64 -4.73 -1.04
CA PHE A 152 0.84 -3.52 -0.83
C PHE A 152 1.75 -2.31 -0.65
N GLU A 153 1.32 -1.16 -1.14
CA GLU A 153 1.99 0.11 -0.80
C GLU A 153 1.72 0.43 0.68
N LEU A 154 2.72 0.94 1.41
CA LEU A 154 2.52 1.37 2.81
C LEU A 154 1.38 2.40 2.94
N LYS A 155 1.21 3.25 1.92
CA LYS A 155 0.15 4.26 1.87
C LYS A 155 -1.26 3.66 1.88
N TYR A 156 -1.43 2.43 1.38
CA TYR A 156 -2.72 1.75 1.29
C TYR A 156 -3.41 1.59 2.64
N PHE A 157 -2.63 1.40 3.71
CA PHE A 157 -3.16 1.20 5.06
C PHE A 157 -3.72 2.48 5.69
N PHE A 158 -3.39 3.65 5.15
CA PHE A 158 -3.92 4.92 5.63
C PHE A 158 -5.24 5.25 4.94
N THR A 159 -6.32 4.73 5.53
CA THR A 159 -7.67 4.91 5.03
C THR A 159 -8.51 5.79 5.93
N VAL A 160 -9.39 6.59 5.33
CA VAL A 160 -10.39 7.38 6.05
C VAL A 160 -11.39 6.45 6.74
N ALA A 161 -11.71 6.77 8.00
CA ALA A 161 -12.72 6.08 8.79
C ALA A 161 -14.13 6.41 8.29
N ILE A 162 -14.98 5.39 8.19
CA ILE A 162 -16.43 5.52 7.99
C ILE A 162 -17.11 5.12 9.31
N ALA A 163 -18.05 5.95 9.75
CA ALA A 163 -18.76 5.72 11.01
C ALA A 163 -19.55 4.40 10.97
N SER A 164 -19.47 3.61 12.05
CA SER A 164 -20.33 2.44 12.24
C SER A 164 -21.63 2.87 12.92
N CYS A 165 -22.72 2.17 12.61
CA CYS A 165 -24.05 2.46 13.15
C CYS A 165 -24.29 1.79 14.52
N GLN A 166 -23.51 0.75 14.87
CA GLN A 166 -23.78 -0.14 16.01
C GLN A 166 -22.77 0.00 17.17
N GLY A 167 -22.01 1.10 17.21
CA GLY A 167 -20.97 1.29 18.24
C GLY A 167 -19.79 0.32 18.13
N GLY A 168 -19.69 -0.42 17.01
CA GLY A 168 -18.55 -1.25 16.66
C GLY A 168 -17.42 -0.45 16.01
N ASP A 169 -16.28 -1.11 15.79
CA ASP A 169 -15.10 -0.51 15.17
C ASP A 169 -15.44 0.20 13.86
N ALA A 170 -14.86 1.39 13.66
CA ALA A 170 -15.02 2.14 12.41
C ALA A 170 -14.49 1.31 11.24
N HIS A 171 -15.17 1.37 10.09
CA HIS A 171 -14.78 0.61 8.90
C HIS A 171 -13.99 1.47 7.92
N SER A 172 -12.98 0.87 7.29
CA SER A 172 -12.23 1.53 6.21
C SER A 172 -13.03 1.59 4.92
N ALA A 173 -12.88 2.67 4.15
CA ALA A 173 -13.50 2.82 2.83
C ALA A 173 -13.17 1.69 1.84
N GLU A 174 -12.01 1.06 1.98
CA GLU A 174 -11.61 -0.10 1.18
C GLU A 174 -12.35 -1.39 1.61
N ALA A 175 -12.52 -1.62 2.91
CA ALA A 175 -13.32 -2.74 3.43
C ALA A 175 -14.77 -2.65 2.95
N VAL A 176 -15.35 -1.44 2.94
CA VAL A 176 -16.70 -1.19 2.39
C VAL A 176 -16.75 -1.50 0.89
N ARG A 177 -15.77 -1.05 0.10
CA ARG A 177 -15.67 -1.38 -1.33
C ARG A 177 -15.59 -2.89 -1.57
N HIS A 178 -14.76 -3.59 -0.80
CA HIS A 178 -14.65 -5.05 -0.88
C HIS A 178 -15.98 -5.73 -0.52
N ARG A 179 -16.71 -5.24 0.48
CA ARG A 179 -18.03 -5.77 0.87
C ARG A 179 -19.08 -5.53 -0.20
N ILE A 180 -19.12 -4.33 -0.80
CA ILE A 180 -20.00 -4.03 -1.94
C ILE A 180 -19.71 -5.00 -3.10
N LYS A 181 -18.44 -5.22 -3.43
CA LYS A 181 -18.05 -6.16 -4.49
C LYS A 181 -18.49 -7.58 -4.17
N ALA A 182 -18.35 -8.03 -2.92
CA ALA A 182 -18.80 -9.35 -2.49
C ALA A 182 -20.32 -9.51 -2.56
N ILE A 183 -21.09 -8.47 -2.19
CA ILE A 183 -22.56 -8.46 -2.31
C ILE A 183 -22.97 -8.55 -3.79
N ILE A 184 -22.36 -7.73 -4.66
CA ILE A 184 -22.65 -7.74 -6.10
C ILE A 184 -22.24 -9.06 -6.75
N ALA A 185 -21.12 -9.65 -6.34
CA ALA A 185 -20.67 -10.95 -6.85
C ALA A 185 -21.58 -12.12 -6.43
N ALA A 186 -22.35 -11.96 -5.35
CA ALA A 186 -23.33 -12.94 -4.89
C ALA A 186 -24.73 -12.72 -5.48
N GLU A 187 -24.92 -11.73 -6.36
CA GLU A 187 -26.22 -11.47 -7.02
C GLU A 187 -26.63 -12.65 -7.91
N SER A 188 -27.93 -12.98 -7.89
CA SER A 188 -28.50 -14.00 -8.77
C SER A 188 -29.20 -13.34 -9.97
N PRO A 189 -29.33 -14.00 -11.14
CA PRO A 189 -29.92 -13.42 -12.36
C PRO A 189 -31.36 -12.88 -12.17
N GLY A 190 -32.11 -13.43 -11.21
CA GLY A 190 -33.46 -12.99 -10.85
C GLY A 190 -33.52 -11.87 -9.82
N ASP A 191 -32.45 -11.63 -9.07
CA ASP A 191 -32.41 -10.69 -7.94
C ASP A 191 -31.16 -9.82 -7.99
N VAL A 192 -31.16 -8.89 -8.96
CA VAL A 192 -30.13 -7.85 -9.07
C VAL A 192 -30.49 -6.71 -8.12
N LEU A 193 -29.66 -6.55 -7.10
CA LEU A 193 -29.84 -5.56 -6.03
C LEU A 193 -29.65 -4.13 -6.56
N SER A 194 -30.49 -3.21 -6.10
CA SER A 194 -30.29 -1.79 -6.35
C SER A 194 -29.22 -1.20 -5.43
N ASP A 195 -28.67 -0.04 -5.78
CA ASP A 195 -27.70 0.68 -4.92
C ASP A 195 -28.32 1.02 -3.54
N GLU A 196 -29.65 1.07 -3.44
CA GLU A 196 -30.39 1.29 -2.19
C GLU A 196 -30.47 0.02 -1.34
N ASP A 197 -30.75 -1.14 -1.97
CA ASP A 197 -30.77 -2.43 -1.29
C ASP A 197 -29.38 -2.82 -0.76
N ILE A 198 -28.32 -2.49 -1.52
CA ILE A 198 -26.93 -2.68 -1.07
C ILE A 198 -26.65 -1.82 0.17
N ALA A 199 -27.13 -0.58 0.22
CA ALA A 199 -26.95 0.28 1.38
C ALA A 199 -27.69 -0.26 2.62
N VAL A 200 -28.92 -0.76 2.45
CA VAL A 200 -29.69 -1.41 3.53
C VAL A 200 -28.96 -2.64 4.06
N ARG A 201 -28.50 -3.52 3.18
CA ARG A 201 -27.78 -4.75 3.55
C ARG A 201 -26.44 -4.47 4.25
N LEU A 202 -25.76 -3.37 3.88
CA LEU A 202 -24.57 -2.91 4.58
C LEU A 202 -24.89 -2.40 5.98
N LYS A 203 -26.03 -1.71 6.15
CA LYS A 203 -26.51 -1.23 7.44
C LYS A 203 -26.83 -2.38 8.40
N GLU A 204 -27.42 -3.47 7.89
CA GLU A 204 -27.64 -4.71 8.66
C GLU A 204 -26.32 -5.31 9.18
N THR A 205 -25.24 -5.16 8.43
CA THR A 205 -23.88 -5.58 8.82
C THR A 205 -23.14 -4.55 9.68
N GLY A 206 -23.79 -3.46 10.10
CA GLY A 206 -23.21 -2.43 10.98
C GLY A 206 -22.53 -1.25 10.29
N ILE A 207 -22.51 -1.22 8.95
CA ILE A 207 -21.87 -0.16 8.14
C ILE A 207 -22.93 0.86 7.73
N ASP A 208 -22.80 2.11 8.18
CA ASP A 208 -23.71 3.18 7.77
C ASP A 208 -23.18 3.91 6.53
N VAL A 209 -23.82 3.68 5.38
CA VAL A 209 -23.47 4.35 4.12
C VAL A 209 -24.70 4.80 3.36
N ALA A 210 -24.66 6.04 2.89
CA ALA A 210 -25.69 6.57 2.02
C ALA A 210 -25.62 5.97 0.60
N ARG A 211 -26.78 5.87 -0.07
CA ARG A 211 -26.89 5.40 -1.46
C ARG A 211 -25.90 6.06 -2.42
N ARG A 212 -25.72 7.39 -2.35
CA ARG A 212 -24.76 8.13 -3.20
C ARG A 212 -23.31 7.66 -3.02
N THR A 213 -22.94 7.28 -1.80
CA THR A 213 -21.61 6.75 -1.47
C THR A 213 -21.41 5.37 -2.10
N VAL A 214 -22.44 4.51 -2.04
CA VAL A 214 -22.43 3.20 -2.71
C VAL A 214 -22.30 3.36 -4.22
N THR A 215 -23.07 4.26 -4.84
CA THR A 215 -22.96 4.57 -6.28
C THR A 215 -21.55 5.03 -6.65
N LYS A 216 -20.98 5.98 -5.89
CA LYS A 216 -19.61 6.47 -6.10
C LYS A 216 -18.57 5.36 -6.02
N TYR A 217 -18.68 4.48 -5.02
CA TYR A 217 -17.76 3.36 -4.85
C TYR A 217 -17.92 2.30 -5.96
N ARG A 218 -19.15 2.03 -6.40
CA ARG A 218 -19.44 1.15 -7.53
C ARG A 218 -18.79 1.65 -8.82
N GLU A 219 -18.96 2.94 -9.12
CA GLU A 219 -18.37 3.59 -10.30
C GLU A 219 -16.83 3.57 -10.25
N ALA A 220 -16.23 3.83 -9.09
CA ALA A 220 -14.79 3.73 -8.90
C ALA A 220 -14.24 2.31 -9.13
N MET A 221 -15.07 1.27 -8.98
CA MET A 221 -14.72 -0.12 -9.27
C MET A 221 -15.07 -0.55 -10.71
N ASN A 222 -15.51 0.38 -11.56
CA ASN A 222 -15.99 0.11 -12.93
C ASN A 222 -17.13 -0.93 -13.00
N ILE A 223 -17.94 -1.04 -11.94
CA ILE A 223 -19.08 -1.96 -11.93
C ILE A 223 -20.29 -1.24 -12.54
N PRO A 224 -20.96 -1.81 -13.55
CA PRO A 224 -22.09 -1.16 -14.20
C PRO A 224 -23.31 -1.03 -13.28
N SER A 225 -24.26 -0.18 -13.66
CA SER A 225 -25.48 0.07 -12.87
C SER A 225 -26.34 -1.20 -12.76
N SER A 226 -27.21 -1.27 -11.76
CA SER A 226 -28.11 -2.42 -11.56
C SER A 226 -28.97 -2.72 -12.79
N VAL A 227 -29.40 -1.68 -13.53
CA VAL A 227 -30.16 -1.82 -14.79
C VAL A 227 -29.32 -2.50 -15.87
N GLN A 228 -28.07 -2.09 -16.02
CA GLN A 228 -27.16 -2.67 -17.00
C GLN A 228 -26.75 -4.09 -16.61
N ARG A 229 -26.45 -4.36 -15.32
CA ARG A 229 -26.17 -5.73 -14.82
C ARG A 229 -27.34 -6.67 -15.08
N ARG A 230 -28.58 -6.22 -14.83
CA ARG A 230 -29.79 -6.99 -15.11
C ARG A 230 -29.96 -7.29 -16.59
N ARG A 231 -29.57 -6.37 -17.48
CA ARG A 231 -29.59 -6.59 -18.93
C ARG A 231 -28.50 -7.57 -19.38
N GLU A 232 -27.28 -7.43 -18.88
CA GLU A 232 -26.15 -8.31 -19.21
C GLU A 232 -26.41 -9.75 -18.74
N MET A 233 -26.93 -9.92 -17.52
CA MET A 233 -27.28 -11.25 -16.98
C MET A 233 -28.42 -11.92 -17.76
N ARG A 234 -29.38 -11.15 -18.29
CA ARG A 234 -30.44 -11.67 -19.18
C ARG A 234 -29.95 -12.05 -20.59
N LEU A 235 -28.79 -11.56 -21.01
CA LEU A 235 -28.21 -11.87 -22.32
C LEU A 235 -27.23 -13.04 -22.27
N CYS A 236 -26.70 -13.37 -21.07
CA CYS A 236 -25.81 -14.52 -20.84
C CYS A 236 -26.55 -15.85 -20.59
N PHE A 237 -27.86 -15.82 -20.36
CA PHE A 237 -28.75 -16.99 -20.29
C PHE A 237 -29.73 -16.95 -21.46
#